data_AF-A0A4R4TJY2-F1
#
_entry.id   AF-A0A4R4TJY2-F1
#
_cell.length_a   1.000
_cell.length_b   1.000
_cell.length_c   1.000
_cell.angle_alpha   90.00
_cell.angle_beta   90.00
_cell.angle_gamma   90.00
#
_symmetry.space_group_name_H-M   'P 1'
#
loop_
_entity.id
_entity.type
_entity.pdbx_description
1 polymer ?
#
loop_
_entity_poly.entity_id
_entity_poly.type
_entity_poly.pdbx_seq_one_letter_code
_entity_poly.pdbx_strand_id
1 'polypeptide(L)'
;MATRQRPAVPAQSVRPAGGRGGPLPINNFRYTADEPAYLLADSQAGALVYHSSVAAAVRKLKPPLLIDVDDGGSGLAPTTAECYVKAIVEAEPAQRALRSGDDITLQYTGGTTGRPKGVVTKVAPPVTSLLRTGPAAGGLLASHHGRAGGAPGRGTGRRR
;
A
#
# COMPACT_ATOMS: atom_id res chain seq x y z
N MET A 1 21.95 -27.66 -1.78
CA MET A 1 20.96 -26.65 -1.34
C MET A 1 20.45 -25.93 -2.59
N ALA A 2 19.19 -26.16 -2.96
CA ALA A 2 18.62 -25.64 -4.20
C ALA A 2 18.00 -24.25 -3.97
N THR A 3 18.58 -23.24 -4.61
CA THR A 3 18.01 -21.87 -4.68
C THR A 3 16.67 -21.96 -5.41
N ARG A 4 15.55 -21.86 -4.67
CA ARG A 4 14.23 -21.74 -5.28
C ARG A 4 14.12 -20.36 -5.93
N GLN A 5 14.08 -20.37 -7.26
CA GLN A 5 13.85 -19.20 -8.09
C GLN A 5 12.45 -18.64 -7.80
N ARG A 6 12.37 -17.36 -7.42
CA ARG A 6 11.08 -16.66 -7.23
C ARG A 6 10.24 -16.79 -8.51
N PRO A 7 8.96 -17.21 -8.45
CA PRO A 7 8.13 -17.24 -9.64
C PRO A 7 7.94 -15.80 -10.15
N ALA A 8 8.33 -15.57 -11.40
CA ALA A 8 8.07 -14.31 -12.08
C ALA A 8 6.55 -14.16 -12.29
N VAL A 9 5.98 -13.06 -11.78
CA VAL A 9 4.58 -12.71 -12.04
C VAL A 9 4.45 -12.41 -13.55
N PRO A 10 3.63 -13.16 -14.30
CA PRO A 10 3.54 -13.00 -15.76
C PRO A 10 3.04 -11.60 -16.13
N ALA A 11 3.63 -11.04 -17.18
CA ALA A 11 3.52 -9.64 -17.62
C ALA A 11 2.15 -9.23 -18.21
N GLN A 12 1.07 -9.99 -17.98
CA GLN A 12 -0.25 -9.77 -18.60
C GLN A 12 -1.41 -9.70 -17.59
N SER A 13 -1.16 -9.35 -16.32
CA SER A 13 -2.25 -8.91 -15.44
C SER A 13 -2.70 -7.51 -15.85
N VAL A 14 -4.01 -7.27 -15.83
CA VAL A 14 -4.61 -5.95 -16.11
C VAL A 14 -4.04 -4.97 -15.10
N ARG A 15 -3.03 -4.20 -15.53
CA ARG A 15 -2.50 -3.08 -14.76
C ARG A 15 -3.40 -1.88 -15.08
N PRO A 16 -4.07 -1.27 -14.09
CA PRO A 16 -4.64 0.04 -14.31
C PRO A 16 -3.50 0.96 -14.74
N ALA A 17 -3.67 1.60 -15.89
CA ALA A 17 -2.60 2.32 -16.59
C ALA A 17 -1.91 3.33 -15.64
N GLY A 18 -0.61 3.17 -15.43
CA GLY A 18 0.27 4.20 -14.84
C GLY A 18 0.65 4.07 -13.36
N GLY A 19 0.06 3.18 -12.55
CA GLY A 19 0.39 3.05 -11.12
C GLY A 19 1.54 2.07 -10.84
N ARG A 20 2.61 2.51 -10.14
CA ARG A 20 3.67 1.60 -9.62
C ARG A 20 3.24 1.02 -8.27
N GLY A 21 2.85 -0.26 -8.29
CA GLY A 21 2.43 -1.02 -7.10
C GLY A 21 0.92 -0.91 -6.86
N GLY A 22 0.18 -1.92 -7.34
CA GLY A 22 -1.28 -2.00 -7.25
C GLY A 22 -1.82 -2.29 -5.85
N PRO A 23 -3.15 -2.17 -5.66
CA PRO A 23 -3.82 -1.84 -4.40
C PRO A 23 -3.54 -2.81 -3.25
N LEU A 24 -3.45 -2.29 -2.03
CA LEU A 24 -3.54 -3.07 -0.81
C LEU A 24 -5.02 -3.14 -0.41
N PRO A 25 -5.75 -4.24 -0.71
CA PRO A 25 -7.09 -4.40 -0.17
C PRO A 25 -6.97 -4.59 1.35
N ILE A 26 -7.25 -3.52 2.11
CA ILE A 26 -7.39 -3.63 3.55
C ILE A 26 -8.77 -4.21 3.81
N ASN A 27 -8.80 -5.48 4.18
CA ASN A 27 -10.01 -6.26 4.34
C ASN A 27 -10.28 -6.54 5.82
N ASN A 28 -11.56 -6.69 6.17
CA ASN A 28 -11.98 -6.97 7.53
C ASN A 28 -11.58 -8.40 7.92
N PHE A 29 -10.96 -8.58 9.09
CA PHE A 29 -10.59 -9.90 9.60
C PHE A 29 -11.78 -10.79 9.97
N ARG A 30 -12.99 -10.21 10.06
CA ARG A 30 -14.23 -10.93 10.39
C ARG A 30 -14.80 -11.78 9.25
N TYR A 31 -14.17 -11.75 8.08
CA TYR A 31 -14.61 -12.55 6.95
C TYR A 31 -14.53 -14.04 7.25
N THR A 32 -15.57 -14.77 6.83
CA THR A 32 -15.62 -16.23 6.90
C THR A 32 -15.04 -16.83 5.62
N ALA A 33 -14.57 -18.07 5.64
CA ALA A 33 -13.66 -18.64 4.63
C ALA A 33 -14.05 -18.44 3.14
N ASP A 34 -15.33 -18.28 2.82
CA ASP A 34 -15.82 -18.09 1.45
C ASP A 34 -15.62 -16.66 0.92
N GLU A 35 -15.65 -15.65 1.80
CA GLU A 35 -15.55 -14.24 1.40
C GLU A 35 -14.12 -13.87 0.94
N PRO A 36 -13.03 -14.24 1.64
CA PRO A 36 -11.66 -13.95 1.20
C PRO A 36 -11.34 -14.56 -0.17
N ALA A 37 -11.89 -15.73 -0.49
CA ALA A 37 -11.69 -16.37 -1.79
C ALA A 37 -12.25 -15.50 -2.94
N TYR A 38 -13.45 -14.95 -2.75
CA TYR A 38 -14.05 -14.01 -3.70
C TYR A 38 -13.20 -12.75 -3.84
N LEU A 39 -12.76 -12.15 -2.71
CA LEU A 39 -11.97 -10.93 -2.74
C LEU A 39 -10.63 -11.11 -3.46
N LEU A 40 -9.94 -12.24 -3.22
CA LEU A 40 -8.67 -12.54 -3.90
C LEU A 40 -8.87 -12.69 -5.41
N ALA A 41 -9.93 -13.38 -5.84
CA ALA A 41 -10.21 -13.59 -7.25
C ALA A 41 -10.61 -12.29 -7.96
N ASP A 42 -11.50 -11.50 -7.35
CA ASP A 42 -12.01 -10.24 -7.93
C ASP A 42 -10.92 -9.16 -7.99
N SER A 43 -10.10 -9.04 -6.95
CA SER A 43 -9.01 -8.05 -6.90
C SER A 43 -7.77 -8.43 -7.70
N GLN A 44 -7.67 -9.69 -8.14
CA GLN A 44 -6.45 -10.26 -8.76
C GLN A 44 -5.21 -10.08 -7.87
N ALA A 45 -5.37 -10.20 -6.55
CA ALA A 45 -4.30 -9.96 -5.59
C ALA A 45 -3.11 -10.91 -5.81
N GLY A 46 -1.90 -10.33 -5.89
CA GLY A 46 -0.66 -11.09 -6.02
C GLY A 46 -0.14 -11.66 -4.70
N ALA A 47 -0.60 -11.14 -3.56
CA ALA A 47 -0.21 -11.60 -2.23
C ALA A 47 -1.37 -11.44 -1.24
N LEU A 48 -1.42 -12.31 -0.23
CA LEU A 48 -2.26 -12.16 0.94
C LEU A 48 -1.37 -12.09 2.19
N VAL A 49 -1.49 -11.00 2.93
CA VAL A 49 -0.92 -10.86 4.27
C VAL A 49 -2.05 -11.05 5.27
N TYR A 50 -1.88 -11.94 6.25
CA TYR A 50 -2.91 -12.26 7.23
C TYR A 50 -2.26 -12.52 8.61
N HIS A 51 -3.06 -12.46 9.68
CA HIS A 51 -2.60 -12.79 11.03
C HIS A 51 -2.85 -14.26 11.36
N SER A 52 -1.96 -14.89 12.13
CA SER A 52 -2.09 -16.31 12.50
C SER A 52 -3.40 -16.65 13.23
N SER A 53 -4.00 -15.68 13.92
CA SER A 53 -5.33 -15.80 14.54
C SER A 53 -6.47 -16.10 13.54
N VAL A 54 -6.34 -15.69 12.27
CA VAL A 54 -7.32 -15.97 11.21
C VAL A 54 -6.89 -17.09 10.25
N ALA A 55 -5.83 -17.84 10.59
CA ALA A 55 -5.27 -18.91 9.77
C ALA A 55 -6.32 -19.92 9.27
N ALA A 56 -7.32 -20.22 10.10
CA ALA A 56 -8.41 -21.12 9.74
C ALA A 56 -9.20 -20.65 8.50
N ALA A 57 -9.46 -19.34 8.35
CA ALA A 57 -10.21 -18.79 7.22
C ALA A 57 -9.37 -18.79 5.93
N VAL A 58 -8.04 -18.71 6.04
CA VAL A 58 -7.14 -18.65 4.88
C VAL A 58 -6.59 -20.01 4.45
N ARG A 59 -6.72 -21.05 5.28
CA ARG A 59 -6.02 -22.34 5.07
C ARG A 59 -6.26 -23.02 3.72
N LYS A 60 -7.42 -22.76 3.11
CA LYS A 60 -7.83 -23.34 1.82
C LYS A 60 -7.51 -22.42 0.63
N LEU A 61 -7.13 -21.18 0.88
CA LEU A 61 -6.83 -20.19 -0.15
C LEU A 61 -5.48 -20.50 -0.79
N LYS A 62 -5.36 -20.16 -2.07
CA LYS A 62 -4.14 -20.40 -2.86
C LYS A 62 -3.73 -19.14 -3.64
N PRO A 63 -3.46 -18.00 -2.96
CA PRO A 63 -2.91 -16.83 -3.64
C PRO A 63 -1.49 -17.11 -4.16
N PRO A 64 -0.95 -16.30 -5.08
CA PRO A 64 0.42 -16.48 -5.57
C PRO A 64 1.48 -16.35 -4.46
N LEU A 65 1.22 -15.53 -3.43
CA LEU A 65 2.06 -15.39 -2.24
C LEU A 65 1.19 -15.29 -0.99
N LEU A 66 1.58 -15.99 0.07
CA LEU A 66 0.87 -16.01 1.35
C LEU A 66 1.87 -15.65 2.46
N ILE A 67 1.55 -14.64 3.27
CA ILE A 67 2.43 -14.12 4.32
C ILE A 67 1.68 -14.11 5.65
N ASP A 68 2.23 -14.81 6.63
CA ASP A 68 1.71 -14.96 7.97
C ASP A 68 2.36 -13.97 8.94
N VAL A 69 1.54 -13.16 9.59
CA VAL A 69 1.93 -12.27 10.68
C VAL A 69 1.61 -12.99 11.98
N ASP A 70 2.66 -13.45 12.66
CA ASP A 70 2.51 -14.12 13.95
C ASP A 70 2.01 -13.14 15.02
N ASP A 71 0.78 -13.40 15.50
CA ASP A 71 0.12 -12.70 16.59
C ASP A 71 -0.21 -13.63 17.77
N GLY A 72 0.49 -14.78 17.88
CA GLY A 72 0.22 -15.80 18.90
C GLY A 72 -1.01 -16.65 18.58
N GLY A 73 -1.41 -16.70 17.31
CA GLY A 73 -2.61 -17.38 16.85
C GLY A 73 -2.56 -18.92 16.86
N SER A 74 -3.54 -19.51 16.20
CA SER A 74 -3.89 -20.94 16.29
C SER A 74 -2.85 -21.97 15.82
N GLY A 75 -1.72 -21.54 15.24
CA GLY A 75 -0.74 -22.44 14.63
C GLY A 75 -1.25 -23.17 13.37
N LEU A 76 -2.40 -22.77 12.83
CA LEU A 76 -3.04 -23.39 11.65
C LEU A 76 -2.58 -22.77 10.32
N ALA A 77 -1.46 -22.04 10.33
CA ALA A 77 -0.92 -21.40 9.14
C ALA A 77 -0.62 -22.46 8.06
N PRO A 78 -0.98 -22.20 6.78
CA PRO A 78 -0.56 -23.08 5.70
C PRO A 78 0.95 -23.22 5.66
N THR A 79 1.44 -24.43 5.37
CA THR A 79 2.87 -24.71 5.23
C THR A 79 3.53 -23.92 4.09
N THR A 80 2.73 -23.38 3.18
CA THR A 80 3.16 -22.52 2.07
C THR A 80 3.28 -21.05 2.46
N ALA A 81 2.84 -20.66 3.66
CA ALA A 81 2.93 -19.28 4.13
C ALA A 81 4.36 -18.92 4.52
N GLU A 82 4.81 -17.73 4.13
CA GLU A 82 6.07 -17.14 4.59
C GLU A 82 5.84 -16.38 5.90
N CYS A 83 6.76 -16.51 6.85
CA CYS A 83 6.72 -15.72 8.08
C CYS A 83 7.06 -14.25 7.77
N TYR A 84 6.17 -13.33 8.14
CA TYR A 84 6.32 -11.90 7.90
C TYR A 84 7.63 -11.33 8.45
N VAL A 85 7.93 -11.60 9.72
CA VAL A 85 9.13 -11.05 10.40
C VAL A 85 10.40 -11.50 9.70
N LYS A 86 10.47 -12.78 9.33
CA LYS A 86 11.61 -13.32 8.58
C LYS A 86 11.70 -12.66 7.19
N ALA A 87 10.59 -12.57 6.47
CA ALA A 87 10.55 -11.98 5.14
C ALA A 87 11.00 -10.52 5.12
N ILE A 88 10.63 -9.70 6.11
CA ILE A 88 11.06 -8.29 6.17
C ILE A 88 12.54 -8.12 6.54
N VAL A 89 13.10 -9.04 7.33
CA VAL A 89 14.52 -9.01 7.75
C VAL A 89 15.43 -9.44 6.60
N GLU A 90 15.01 -10.45 5.84
CA GLU A 90 15.79 -10.99 4.72
C GLU A 90 15.62 -10.20 3.42
N ALA A 91 14.60 -9.34 3.33
CA ALA A 91 14.35 -8.56 2.13
C ALA A 91 15.24 -7.32 2.06
N GLU A 92 15.85 -7.12 0.89
CA GLU A 92 16.45 -5.84 0.54
C GLU A 92 15.37 -4.75 0.46
N PRO A 93 15.60 -3.57 1.07
CA PRO A 93 14.66 -2.46 1.00
C PRO A 93 14.34 -2.09 -0.44
N ALA A 94 13.04 -2.01 -0.76
CA ALA A 94 12.60 -1.56 -2.07
C ALA A 94 13.04 -0.11 -2.32
N GLN A 95 13.49 0.19 -3.54
CA GLN A 95 13.82 1.56 -3.93
C GLN A 95 12.61 2.48 -3.71
N ARG A 96 12.87 3.65 -3.11
CA ARG A 96 11.83 4.67 -2.94
C ARG A 96 11.34 5.13 -4.32
N ALA A 97 10.06 4.90 -4.59
CA ALA A 97 9.38 5.40 -5.77
C ALA A 97 8.54 6.64 -5.43
N LEU A 98 8.55 7.64 -6.29
CA LEU A 98 7.59 8.75 -6.23
C LEU A 98 6.18 8.18 -6.41
N ARG A 99 5.27 8.59 -5.53
CA ARG A 99 3.85 8.22 -5.58
C ARG A 99 3.03 9.37 -6.14
N SER A 100 2.09 9.05 -7.01
CA SER A 100 1.20 10.03 -7.61
C SER A 100 -0.05 10.17 -6.74
N GLY A 101 -0.61 11.38 -6.70
CA GLY A 101 -1.97 11.57 -6.19
C GLY A 101 -3.02 10.77 -6.99
N ASP A 102 -2.70 10.41 -8.23
CA ASP A 102 -3.52 9.59 -9.11
C ASP A 102 -3.32 8.07 -8.91
N ASP A 103 -2.39 7.66 -8.03
CA ASP A 103 -2.32 6.26 -7.61
C ASP A 103 -3.67 5.84 -7.02
N ILE A 104 -4.05 4.58 -7.18
CA ILE A 104 -5.37 4.10 -6.76
C ILE A 104 -5.31 3.22 -5.52
N THR A 105 -6.40 3.24 -4.76
CA THR A 105 -6.70 2.29 -3.68
C THR A 105 -7.96 1.50 -4.06
N LEU A 106 -8.04 0.24 -3.61
CA LEU A 106 -9.21 -0.63 -3.75
C LEU A 106 -9.67 -1.05 -2.36
N GLN A 107 -10.93 -0.79 -2.04
CA GLN A 107 -11.54 -1.21 -0.78
C GLN A 107 -12.86 -1.91 -1.04
N TYR A 108 -13.07 -3.06 -0.42
CA TYR A 108 -14.35 -3.76 -0.50
C TYR A 108 -15.31 -3.26 0.56
N THR A 109 -16.56 -3.03 0.16
CA THR A 109 -17.64 -2.63 1.05
C THR A 109 -18.79 -3.63 0.95
N GLY A 110 -19.46 -3.87 2.08
CA GLY A 110 -20.67 -4.68 2.12
C GLY A 110 -21.79 -4.00 1.32
N GLY A 111 -22.43 -4.75 0.42
CA GLY A 111 -23.60 -4.30 -0.33
C GLY A 111 -24.87 -4.99 0.15
N THR A 112 -26.03 -4.36 -0.07
CA THR A 112 -27.35 -4.94 0.25
C THR A 112 -27.68 -6.21 -0.56
N THR A 113 -26.92 -6.47 -1.63
CA THR A 113 -27.06 -7.63 -2.51
C THR A 113 -26.27 -8.86 -2.04
N GLY A 114 -25.70 -8.83 -0.83
CA GLY A 114 -24.99 -9.96 -0.21
C GLY A 114 -23.55 -10.20 -0.70
N ARG A 115 -23.10 -9.55 -1.78
CA ARG A 115 -21.72 -9.63 -2.28
C ARG A 115 -20.98 -8.31 -2.09
N PRO A 116 -19.74 -8.33 -1.55
CA PRO A 116 -18.94 -7.11 -1.44
C PRO A 116 -18.64 -6.48 -2.80
N LYS A 117 -18.63 -5.15 -2.85
CA LYS A 117 -18.28 -4.37 -4.06
C LYS A 117 -16.95 -3.66 -3.86
N GLY A 118 -16.08 -3.72 -4.88
CA GLY A 118 -14.80 -3.01 -4.89
C GLY A 118 -14.99 -1.53 -5.22
N VAL A 119 -14.57 -0.66 -4.30
CA VAL A 119 -14.53 0.79 -4.49
C VAL A 119 -13.11 1.20 -4.83
N VAL A 120 -12.92 1.75 -6.04
CA VAL A 120 -11.63 2.26 -6.50
C VAL A 120 -11.59 3.77 -6.33
N THR A 121 -10.58 4.29 -5.62
CA THR A 121 -10.40 5.74 -5.43
C THR A 121 -8.96 6.16 -5.68
N LYS A 122 -8.75 7.39 -6.15
CA LYS A 122 -7.42 8.00 -6.18
C LYS A 122 -6.93 8.28 -4.76
N VAL A 123 -5.62 8.22 -4.53
CA VAL A 123 -5.01 8.47 -3.22
C VAL A 123 -5.16 9.94 -2.79
N ALA A 124 -4.99 10.89 -3.71
CA ALA A 124 -4.97 12.31 -3.35
C ALA A 124 -6.29 12.82 -2.72
N PRO A 125 -7.48 12.63 -3.33
CA PRO A 125 -8.70 13.27 -2.80
C PRO A 125 -9.05 12.88 -1.35
N PRO A 126 -9.02 11.60 -0.93
CA PRO A 126 -9.23 11.21 0.47
C PRO A 126 -8.16 11.79 1.42
N VAL A 127 -6.89 11.75 1.04
CA VAL A 127 -5.78 12.30 1.84
C VAL A 127 -5.92 13.81 2.02
N THR A 128 -6.19 14.54 0.94
CA THR A 128 -6.43 15.98 0.99
C THR A 128 -7.63 16.33 1.87
N SER A 129 -8.71 15.53 1.83
CA SER A 129 -9.86 15.72 2.71
C SER A 129 -9.49 15.54 4.17
N LEU A 130 -8.75 14.49 4.52
CA LEU A 130 -8.31 14.23 5.89
C LEU A 130 -7.42 15.38 6.42
N LEU A 131 -6.47 15.85 5.62
CA LEU A 131 -5.57 16.95 5.98
C LEU A 131 -6.31 18.27 6.20
N ARG A 132 -7.42 18.50 5.50
CA ARG A 132 -8.23 19.73 5.63
C ARG A 132 -9.13 19.74 6.87
N THR A 133 -9.46 18.58 7.44
CA THR A 133 -10.44 18.44 8.54
C THR A 133 -9.78 18.23 9.92
N GLY A 134 -8.46 18.09 10.00
CA GLY A 134 -7.73 18.07 11.28
C GLY A 134 -7.76 19.42 12.02
N PRO A 135 -7.55 19.46 13.35
CA PRO A 135 -7.60 20.71 14.10
C PRO A 135 -6.48 21.65 13.64
N ALA A 136 -6.89 22.79 13.12
CA ALA A 136 -6.11 23.94 12.65
C ALA A 136 -5.25 23.73 11.38
N ALA A 137 -5.93 23.75 10.23
CA ALA A 137 -5.42 24.23 8.95
C ALA A 137 -5.07 25.74 8.98
N GLY A 138 -4.26 26.20 9.94
CA GLY A 138 -3.98 27.63 10.15
C GLY A 138 -2.54 28.02 10.48
N GLY A 139 -1.60 27.07 10.68
CA GLY A 139 -0.29 27.43 11.26
C GLY A 139 0.97 27.14 10.45
N LEU A 140 0.95 26.21 9.49
CA LEU A 140 2.22 25.62 9.01
C LEU A 140 2.39 25.60 7.48
N LEU A 141 1.97 26.67 6.80
CA LEU A 141 2.25 26.86 5.36
C LEU A 141 2.88 28.22 5.01
N ALA A 142 3.38 28.97 5.99
CA ALA A 142 4.05 30.25 5.72
C ALA A 142 5.42 30.33 6.39
N SER A 143 6.45 29.79 5.74
CA SER A 143 7.85 30.24 5.93
C SER A 143 8.83 29.62 4.92
N HIS A 144 8.54 29.74 3.62
CA HIS A 144 9.58 29.71 2.59
C HIS A 144 9.29 30.74 1.49
N HIS A 145 9.17 32.01 1.89
CA HIS A 145 9.52 33.09 0.97
C HIS A 145 10.97 33.47 1.20
N GLY A 146 11.77 33.16 0.18
CA GLY A 146 13.20 33.40 0.14
C GLY A 146 13.51 34.85 0.47
N ARG A 147 14.43 35.02 1.42
CA ARG A 147 15.20 36.24 1.58
C ARG A 147 16.08 36.35 0.33
N ALA A 148 15.60 37.08 -0.67
CA ALA A 148 16.40 37.47 -1.82
C ALA A 148 17.66 38.18 -1.29
N GLY A 149 18.82 37.59 -1.61
CA GLY A 149 20.12 38.13 -1.25
C GLY A 149 20.28 39.53 -1.83
N GLY A 150 20.73 40.46 -0.98
CA GLY A 150 21.04 41.83 -1.36
C GLY A 150 22.10 41.87 -2.46
N ALA A 151 21.83 42.67 -3.49
CA ALA A 151 22.77 42.98 -4.54
C ALA A 151 23.99 43.74 -3.95
N PRO A 152 25.23 43.43 -4.35
CA PRO A 152 26.39 44.22 -3.98
C PRO A 152 26.37 45.58 -4.70
N GLY A 153 26.56 46.64 -3.91
CA GLY A 153 26.52 48.04 -4.35
C GLY A 153 27.56 48.36 -5.42
N ARG A 154 27.12 49.10 -6.45
CA ARG A 154 27.99 49.70 -7.45
C ARG A 154 28.76 50.85 -6.80
N GLY A 155 30.06 50.65 -6.58
CA GLY A 155 30.99 51.70 -6.19
C GLY A 155 31.10 52.73 -7.30
N THR A 156 30.72 53.97 -7.00
CA THR A 156 30.93 55.13 -7.87
C THR A 156 32.40 55.57 -7.76
N GLY A 157 33.24 55.10 -8.68
CA GLY A 157 34.58 55.66 -8.89
C GLY A 157 34.48 57.00 -9.60
N ARG A 158 34.62 58.10 -8.84
CA ARG A 158 34.72 59.46 -9.37
C ARG A 158 36.19 59.72 -9.72
N ARG A 159 36.46 60.04 -10.99
CA ARG A 159 37.75 60.55 -11.48
C ARG A 159 38.18 61.78 -10.68
N ARG A 160 39.45 61.82 -10.28
CA ARG A 160 40.43 62.87 -10.63
C ARG A 160 41.83 62.31 -10.44
#